data_AF-T1A8A2-F1
#
_entry.id   AF-T1A8A2-F1
#
_cell.length_a   1.000
_cell.length_b   1.000
_cell.length_c   1.000
_cell.angle_alpha   90.00
_cell.angle_beta   90.00
_cell.angle_gamma   90.00
#
_symmetry.space_group_name_H-M   'P 1'
#
loop_
_entity.id
_entity.type
_entity.pdbx_description
1 polymer ?
#
loop_
_entity_poly.entity_id
_entity_poly.type
_entity_poly.pdbx_seq_one_letter_code
_entity_poly.pdbx_strand_id
1 'polypeptide(L)'
;MEEALSALAAAWPGAPILVGYPHYEGSRIYNAVAVIHEGGIAVRAFKQCLPNYGVFDEKRYFTPGERTTVWTHRGVSLGILICEDLWDPAPAGSARMGGAELLVGLSASPFGQGKLDEREAVFAGRVRETGLPLVTVNLVGGQDELVFDGTSLALDGRNGLIARAPSFEEALWPVRLERDPGGGVWGSGAVSEGVLATESVYRALTLGLADYVDKNRFPGVL
;
A
#
# COMPACT_ATOMS: atom_id res chain seq x y z
N MET A 1 14.94 12.99 -6.65
CA MET A 1 14.16 11.74 -6.53
C MET A 1 15.00 10.54 -6.99
N GLU A 2 15.49 10.52 -8.23
CA GLU A 2 16.40 9.47 -8.72
C GLU A 2 17.66 9.29 -7.84
N GLU A 3 18.23 10.39 -7.30
CA GLU A 3 19.32 10.32 -6.32
C GLU A 3 18.94 9.59 -5.03
N ALA A 4 17.73 9.84 -4.50
CA ALA A 4 17.24 9.21 -3.28
C ALA A 4 16.97 7.71 -3.48
N LEU A 5 16.39 7.33 -4.63
CA LEU A 5 16.21 5.92 -5.00
C LEU A 5 17.56 5.22 -5.20
N SER A 6 18.53 5.90 -5.82
CA SER A 6 19.88 5.36 -6.01
C SER A 6 20.61 5.19 -4.68
N ALA A 7 20.49 6.16 -3.77
CA ALA A 7 21.03 6.06 -2.42
C ALA A 7 20.40 4.90 -1.64
N LEU A 8 19.08 4.72 -1.74
CA LEU A 8 18.37 3.60 -1.13
C LEU A 8 18.83 2.25 -1.69
N ALA A 9 18.98 2.16 -3.02
CA ALA A 9 19.45 0.95 -3.69
C ALA A 9 20.89 0.58 -3.29
N ALA A 10 21.78 1.57 -3.15
CA ALA A 10 23.14 1.36 -2.69
C ALA A 10 23.21 0.97 -1.20
N ALA A 11 22.35 1.55 -0.36
CA ALA A 11 22.31 1.27 1.07
C ALA A 11 21.69 -0.10 1.42
N TRP A 12 20.87 -0.67 0.52
CA TRP A 12 20.16 -1.92 0.75
C TRP A 12 20.36 -2.93 -0.39
N PRO A 13 21.47 -3.69 -0.40
CA PRO A 13 21.70 -4.76 -1.37
C PRO A 13 20.91 -6.05 -1.06
N GLY A 14 20.10 -6.06 0.01
CA GLY A 14 19.44 -7.25 0.55
C GLY A 14 18.13 -7.63 -0.16
N ALA A 15 17.07 -7.84 0.63
CA ALA A 15 15.76 -8.18 0.10
C ALA A 15 15.18 -7.07 -0.79
N PRO A 16 14.34 -7.38 -1.79
CA PRO A 16 13.69 -6.35 -2.60
C PRO A 16 12.88 -5.36 -1.75
N ILE A 17 12.91 -4.08 -2.13
CA ILE A 17 12.09 -3.02 -1.52
C ILE A 17 11.13 -2.48 -2.56
N LEU A 18 9.86 -2.30 -2.18
CA LEU A 18 8.88 -1.55 -2.97
C LEU A 18 8.71 -0.18 -2.32
N VAL A 19 8.97 0.90 -3.06
CA VAL A 19 8.87 2.27 -2.54
C VAL A 19 8.03 3.15 -3.46
N GLY A 20 7.05 3.85 -2.89
CA GLY A 20 6.23 4.82 -3.60
C GLY A 20 6.97 6.14 -3.83
N TYR A 21 6.85 6.73 -5.01
CA TYR A 21 7.47 8.00 -5.36
C TYR A 21 6.80 8.64 -6.60
N PRO A 22 6.91 9.97 -6.79
CA PRO A 22 6.56 10.60 -8.07
C PRO A 22 7.66 10.34 -9.11
N HIS A 23 7.29 9.72 -10.23
CA HIS A 23 8.19 9.51 -11.36
C HIS A 23 7.99 10.59 -12.42
N TYR A 24 9.08 11.19 -12.90
CA TYR A 24 9.05 12.24 -13.93
C TYR A 24 9.59 11.69 -15.24
N GLU A 25 8.80 11.79 -16.31
CA GLU A 25 9.18 11.41 -17.66
C GLU A 25 8.82 12.54 -18.63
N GLY A 26 9.81 13.36 -18.97
CA GLY A 26 9.57 14.57 -19.76
C GLY A 26 8.59 15.51 -19.05
N SER A 27 7.46 15.80 -19.70
CA SER A 27 6.38 16.63 -19.12
C SER A 27 5.36 15.83 -18.31
N ARG A 28 5.48 14.50 -18.26
CA ARG A 28 4.55 13.62 -17.54
C ARG A 28 5.09 13.33 -16.15
N ILE A 29 4.17 13.27 -15.19
CA ILE A 29 4.45 12.84 -13.83
C ILE A 29 3.55 11.63 -13.56
N TYR A 30 4.07 10.62 -12.88
CA TYR A 30 3.30 9.43 -12.50
C TYR A 30 3.36 9.23 -10.99
N ASN A 31 2.26 8.79 -10.40
CA ASN A 31 2.27 8.17 -9.07
C ASN A 31 2.79 6.75 -9.25
N ALA A 32 4.01 6.49 -8.77
CA ALA A 32 4.77 5.30 -9.13
C ALA A 32 5.24 4.52 -7.90
N VAL A 33 5.51 3.24 -8.11
CA VAL A 33 6.25 2.39 -7.17
C VAL A 33 7.49 1.86 -7.88
N ALA A 34 8.66 2.01 -7.27
CA ALA A 34 9.89 1.38 -7.71
C ALA A 34 10.11 0.08 -6.92
N VAL A 35 10.37 -1.01 -7.62
CA VAL A 35 10.99 -2.20 -7.03
C VAL A 35 12.50 -2.02 -7.10
N ILE A 36 13.14 -1.92 -5.94
CA ILE A 36 14.59 -1.82 -5.80
C ILE A 36 15.13 -3.20 -5.42
N HIS A 37 16.09 -3.69 -6.21
CA HIS A 37 16.72 -4.98 -5.98
C HIS A 37 18.13 -5.01 -6.63
N GLU A 38 19.06 -5.75 -6.03
CA GLU A 38 20.43 -5.95 -6.55
C GLU A 38 21.16 -4.63 -6.90
N GLY A 39 20.98 -3.60 -6.07
CA GLY A 39 21.66 -2.31 -6.23
C GLY A 39 21.05 -1.36 -7.26
N GLY A 40 19.88 -1.67 -7.82
CA GLY A 40 19.19 -0.81 -8.79
C GLY A 40 17.67 -0.93 -8.77
N ILE A 41 17.01 -0.22 -9.69
CA ILE A 41 15.56 -0.30 -9.90
C ILE A 41 15.28 -1.43 -10.88
N ALA A 42 14.66 -2.51 -10.39
CA ALA A 42 14.31 -3.68 -11.18
C ALA A 42 13.07 -3.43 -12.07
N VAL A 43 12.05 -2.76 -11.53
CA VAL A 43 10.85 -2.38 -12.29
C VAL A 43 10.18 -1.15 -11.67
N ARG A 44 9.41 -0.42 -12.48
CA ARG A 44 8.53 0.66 -12.06
C ARG A 44 7.08 0.30 -12.37
N ALA A 45 6.20 0.44 -11.39
CA ALA A 45 4.75 0.35 -11.55
C ALA A 45 4.15 1.75 -11.51
N PHE A 46 3.09 1.99 -12.28
CA PHE A 46 2.41 3.28 -12.36
C PHE A 46 0.93 3.10 -12.03
N LYS A 47 0.40 3.99 -11.18
CA LYS A 47 -1.00 3.96 -10.73
C LYS A 47 -1.93 4.17 -11.92
N GLN A 48 -2.94 3.32 -12.07
CA GLN A 48 -3.86 3.36 -13.21
C GLN A 48 -5.12 4.17 -12.87
N CYS A 49 -5.68 3.91 -11.69
CA CYS A 49 -6.87 4.58 -11.20
C CYS A 49 -6.46 5.86 -10.45
N LEU A 50 -6.64 7.03 -11.06
CA LEU A 50 -6.32 8.31 -10.42
C LEU A 50 -7.58 8.90 -9.75
N PRO A 51 -7.67 8.92 -8.40
CA PRO A 51 -8.80 9.54 -7.71
C PRO A 51 -8.82 11.05 -7.97
N ASN A 52 -10.02 11.56 -8.26
CA ASN A 52 -10.25 12.99 -8.49
C ASN A 52 -11.58 13.42 -7.82
N TYR A 53 -11.78 12.93 -6.60
CA TYR A 53 -12.96 13.12 -5.77
C TYR A 53 -12.54 13.16 -4.28
N GLY A 54 -13.40 13.73 -3.44
CA GLY A 54 -13.11 13.88 -2.01
C GLY A 54 -11.90 14.78 -1.78
N VAL A 55 -10.86 14.24 -1.16
CA VAL A 55 -9.63 14.97 -0.79
C VAL A 55 -8.50 14.84 -1.83
N PHE A 56 -8.75 14.12 -2.93
CA PHE A 56 -7.73 13.83 -3.94
C PHE A 56 -8.06 14.47 -5.29
N ASP A 57 -7.06 15.11 -5.90
CA ASP A 57 -7.09 15.69 -7.25
C ASP A 57 -5.95 15.13 -8.12
N GLU A 58 -5.75 13.80 -8.14
CA GLU A 58 -4.56 13.21 -8.77
C GLU A 58 -4.49 13.43 -10.28
N LYS A 59 -5.63 13.58 -10.98
CA LYS A 59 -5.64 13.85 -12.44
C LYS A 59 -5.10 15.24 -12.79
N ARG A 60 -4.98 16.15 -11.81
CA ARG A 60 -4.30 17.44 -11.97
C ARG A 60 -2.79 17.27 -12.12
N TYR A 61 -2.20 16.28 -11.45
CA TYR A 61 -0.76 16.13 -11.31
C TYR A 61 -0.20 14.98 -12.13
N PHE A 62 -0.93 13.85 -12.16
CA PHE A 62 -0.40 12.58 -12.63
C PHE A 62 -1.05 12.14 -13.95
N THR A 63 -0.23 11.48 -14.77
CA THR A 63 -0.64 10.67 -15.91
C THR A 63 -0.96 9.26 -15.41
N PRO A 64 -2.09 8.64 -15.83
CA PRO A 64 -2.39 7.27 -15.43
C PRO A 64 -1.43 6.28 -16.10
N GLY A 65 -1.11 5.20 -15.40
CA GLY A 65 -0.44 4.04 -15.97
C GLY A 65 -1.32 3.33 -17.00
N GLU A 66 -0.70 2.64 -17.96
CA GLU A 66 -1.41 1.95 -19.05
C GLU A 66 -1.65 0.45 -18.78
N ARG A 67 -0.94 -0.13 -17.82
CA ARG A 67 -1.00 -1.57 -17.50
C ARG A 67 -0.61 -1.86 -16.06
N THR A 68 -1.22 -2.90 -15.49
CA THR A 68 -0.76 -3.45 -14.21
C THR A 68 0.61 -4.09 -14.37
N THR A 69 1.53 -3.78 -13.46
CA THR A 69 2.88 -4.32 -13.45
C THR A 69 2.93 -5.63 -12.66
N VAL A 70 3.52 -6.67 -13.26
CA VAL A 70 3.80 -7.95 -12.62
C VAL A 70 5.31 -8.17 -12.60
N TRP A 71 5.85 -8.47 -11.43
CA TRP A 71 7.28 -8.70 -11.24
C TRP A 71 7.54 -10.00 -10.48
N THR A 72 8.41 -10.85 -11.00
CA THR A 72 8.70 -12.16 -10.42
C THR A 72 9.95 -12.11 -9.54
N HIS A 73 9.82 -12.58 -8.31
CA HIS A 73 10.93 -12.74 -7.38
C HIS A 73 10.90 -14.14 -6.76
N ARG A 74 12.04 -14.84 -6.80
CA ARG A 74 12.18 -16.20 -6.25
C ARG A 74 11.07 -17.17 -6.71
N GLY A 75 10.63 -17.05 -7.97
CA GLY A 75 9.60 -17.89 -8.55
C GLY A 75 8.16 -17.59 -8.08
N VAL A 76 7.91 -16.42 -7.49
CA VAL A 76 6.56 -15.91 -7.19
C VAL A 76 6.35 -14.61 -7.95
N SER A 77 5.24 -14.50 -8.68
CA SER A 77 4.90 -13.31 -9.46
C SER A 77 4.01 -12.35 -8.68
N LEU A 78 4.47 -11.11 -8.46
CA LEU A 78 3.81 -10.08 -7.68
C LEU A 78 3.11 -9.09 -8.61
N GLY A 79 1.78 -8.98 -8.51
CA GLY A 79 0.99 -7.91 -9.12
C GLY A 79 1.00 -6.67 -8.25
N ILE A 80 1.60 -5.59 -8.73
CA ILE A 80 1.80 -4.35 -7.96
C ILE A 80 0.64 -3.39 -8.24
N LEU A 81 -0.07 -2.98 -7.19
CA LEU A 81 -1.22 -2.07 -7.21
C LEU A 81 -0.94 -0.86 -6.32
N ILE A 82 -1.48 0.30 -6.67
CA ILE A 82 -1.28 1.54 -5.92
C ILE A 82 -2.62 2.14 -5.50
N CYS A 83 -2.90 2.11 -4.20
CA CYS A 83 -4.05 2.73 -3.53
C CYS A 83 -5.38 2.48 -4.26
N GLU A 84 -5.87 3.47 -5.03
CA GLU A 84 -7.12 3.42 -5.80
C GLU A 84 -7.20 2.23 -6.77
N ASP A 85 -6.06 1.70 -7.23
CA ASP A 85 -6.03 0.47 -8.04
C ASP A 85 -6.64 -0.75 -7.32
N LEU A 86 -6.68 -0.73 -5.98
CA LEU A 86 -7.31 -1.77 -5.16
C LEU A 86 -8.84 -1.62 -5.08
N TRP A 87 -9.37 -0.45 -5.41
CA TRP A 87 -10.80 -0.13 -5.33
C TRP A 87 -11.51 -0.50 -6.63
N ASP A 88 -10.81 -0.42 -7.75
CA ASP A 88 -11.29 -0.87 -9.05
C ASP A 88 -10.98 -2.36 -9.30
N PRO A 89 -11.91 -3.14 -9.89
CA PRO A 89 -11.64 -4.54 -10.21
C PRO A 89 -10.64 -4.78 -11.34
N ALA A 90 -10.54 -3.85 -12.29
CA ALA A 90 -9.76 -4.06 -13.51
C ALA A 90 -8.25 -4.18 -13.28
N PRO A 91 -7.58 -3.37 -12.43
CA PRO A 91 -6.15 -3.51 -12.16
C PRO A 91 -5.79 -4.87 -11.54
N ALA A 92 -6.56 -5.33 -10.55
CA ALA A 92 -6.36 -6.62 -9.90
C ALA A 92 -6.60 -7.80 -10.87
N GLY A 93 -7.67 -7.73 -11.67
CA GLY A 93 -7.94 -8.70 -12.73
C GLY A 93 -6.82 -8.73 -13.79
N SER A 94 -6.28 -7.58 -14.16
CA SER A 94 -5.17 -7.46 -15.11
C SER A 94 -3.87 -8.04 -14.55
N ALA A 95 -3.58 -7.86 -13.26
CA ALA A 95 -2.47 -8.55 -12.60
C ALA A 95 -2.64 -10.07 -12.70
N ARG A 96 -3.83 -10.59 -12.38
CA ARG A 96 -4.12 -12.03 -12.45
C ARG A 96 -3.97 -12.60 -13.86
N MET A 97 -4.46 -11.90 -14.89
CA MET A 97 -4.28 -12.27 -16.30
C MET A 97 -2.81 -12.19 -16.73
N GLY A 98 -2.06 -11.25 -16.16
CA GLY A 98 -0.61 -11.11 -16.34
C GLY A 98 0.23 -12.15 -15.59
N GLY A 99 -0.39 -13.14 -14.95
CA GLY A 99 0.30 -14.23 -14.26
C GLY A 99 0.71 -13.91 -12.82
N ALA A 100 0.16 -12.86 -12.20
CA ALA A 100 0.36 -12.62 -10.78
C ALA A 100 -0.18 -13.79 -9.93
N GLU A 101 0.55 -14.08 -8.86
CA GLU A 101 0.29 -15.11 -7.87
C GLU A 101 0.08 -14.52 -6.47
N LEU A 102 0.52 -13.27 -6.28
CA LEU A 102 0.31 -12.43 -5.11
C LEU A 102 0.01 -11.01 -5.57
N LEU A 103 -0.98 -10.36 -4.96
CA LEU A 103 -1.20 -8.93 -5.11
C LEU A 103 -0.49 -8.18 -3.98
N VAL A 104 0.21 -7.10 -4.32
CA VAL A 104 0.84 -6.19 -3.35
C VAL A 104 0.34 -4.78 -3.59
N GLY A 105 -0.29 -4.19 -2.57
CA GLY A 105 -0.89 -2.86 -2.62
C GLY A 105 -0.13 -1.86 -1.75
N LEU A 106 0.29 -0.72 -2.33
CA LEU A 106 0.84 0.40 -1.56
C LEU A 106 -0.19 1.52 -1.51
N SER A 107 -0.52 1.98 -0.30
CA SER A 107 -1.61 2.93 -0.06
C SER A 107 -1.17 4.12 0.80
N ALA A 108 -1.79 5.26 0.52
CA ALA A 108 -1.88 6.39 1.42
C ALA A 108 -3.38 6.73 1.53
N SER A 109 -4.14 5.80 2.12
CA SER A 109 -5.58 5.92 2.33
C SER A 109 -5.82 6.64 3.65
N PRO A 110 -6.43 7.84 3.63
CA PRO A 110 -6.70 8.60 4.84
C PRO A 110 -7.74 7.90 5.70
N PHE A 111 -7.69 8.21 6.99
CA PHE A 111 -8.66 7.82 7.98
C PHE A 111 -10.04 8.41 7.67
N GLY A 112 -11.07 7.59 7.91
CA GLY A 112 -12.45 8.00 8.02
C GLY A 112 -13.19 7.01 8.91
N GLN A 113 -14.21 7.46 9.63
CA GLN A 113 -15.03 6.55 10.44
C GLN A 113 -15.66 5.47 9.52
N GLY A 114 -15.51 4.20 9.88
CA GLY A 114 -15.96 3.06 9.08
C GLY A 114 -15.07 2.69 7.87
N LYS A 115 -14.00 3.47 7.60
CA LYS A 115 -13.13 3.24 6.43
C LYS A 115 -12.33 1.95 6.51
N LEU A 116 -12.07 1.43 7.71
CA LEU A 116 -11.44 0.13 7.89
C LEU A 116 -12.34 -1.00 7.36
N ASP A 117 -13.60 -1.05 7.80
CA ASP A 117 -14.56 -2.06 7.36
C ASP A 117 -14.77 -2.00 5.84
N GLU A 118 -14.82 -0.78 5.28
CA GLU A 118 -14.90 -0.56 3.84
C GLU A 118 -13.67 -1.14 3.10
N ARG A 119 -12.45 -0.86 3.57
CA ARG A 119 -11.21 -1.42 3.00
C ARG A 119 -11.21 -2.93 3.06
N GLU A 120 -11.56 -3.52 4.19
CA GLU A 120 -11.60 -4.98 4.35
C GLU A 120 -12.60 -5.62 3.39
N ALA A 121 -13.79 -5.03 3.23
CA ALA A 121 -14.80 -5.52 2.30
C ALA A 121 -14.33 -5.43 0.83
N VAL A 122 -13.75 -4.31 0.44
CA VAL A 122 -13.23 -4.10 -0.93
C VAL A 122 -12.07 -5.05 -1.22
N PHE A 123 -11.12 -5.18 -0.31
CA PHE A 123 -9.95 -6.04 -0.47
C PHE A 123 -10.32 -7.52 -0.47
N ALA A 124 -11.27 -7.94 0.37
CA ALA A 124 -11.84 -9.27 0.29
C ALA A 124 -12.56 -9.52 -1.04
N GLY A 125 -13.18 -8.51 -1.62
CA GLY A 125 -13.69 -8.54 -3.01
C GLY A 125 -12.59 -8.81 -4.03
N ARG A 126 -11.48 -8.07 -3.99
CA ARG A 126 -10.32 -8.26 -4.89
C ARG A 126 -9.77 -9.69 -4.80
N VAL A 127 -9.65 -10.22 -3.59
CA VAL A 127 -9.18 -11.59 -3.34
C VAL A 127 -10.14 -12.62 -3.93
N ARG A 128 -11.46 -12.47 -3.72
CA ARG A 128 -12.46 -13.40 -4.29
C ARG A 128 -12.49 -13.39 -5.82
N GLU A 129 -12.36 -12.22 -6.42
CA GLU A 129 -12.43 -12.07 -7.88
C GLU A 129 -11.18 -12.59 -8.61
N THR A 130 -10.02 -12.46 -7.98
CA THR A 130 -8.75 -12.89 -8.59
C THR A 130 -8.33 -14.29 -8.15
N GLY A 131 -8.80 -14.76 -6.99
CA GLY A 131 -8.32 -15.96 -6.32
C GLY A 131 -6.90 -15.83 -5.77
N LEU A 132 -6.35 -14.61 -5.69
CA LEU A 132 -4.98 -14.35 -5.26
C LEU A 132 -4.94 -13.82 -3.82
N PRO A 133 -3.95 -14.19 -3.00
CA PRO A 133 -3.67 -13.47 -1.77
C PRO A 133 -3.31 -12.01 -2.06
N LEU A 134 -3.57 -11.15 -1.08
CA LEU A 134 -3.35 -9.71 -1.17
C LEU A 134 -2.65 -9.22 0.10
N VAL A 135 -1.50 -8.56 -0.06
CA VAL A 135 -0.79 -7.87 1.01
C VAL A 135 -0.84 -6.38 0.72
N THR A 136 -1.28 -5.58 1.68
CA THR A 136 -1.36 -4.13 1.56
C THR A 136 -0.55 -3.47 2.65
N VAL A 137 0.11 -2.36 2.30
CA VAL A 137 0.74 -1.45 3.25
C VAL A 137 0.07 -0.08 3.11
N ASN A 138 -0.30 0.52 4.23
CA ASN A 138 -0.88 1.84 4.26
C ASN A 138 -0.03 2.79 5.11
N LEU A 139 0.06 4.04 4.69
CA LEU A 139 0.72 5.10 5.44
C LEU A 139 0.08 5.28 6.83
N VAL A 140 0.87 5.71 7.81
CA VAL A 140 0.41 6.14 9.13
C VAL A 140 1.00 7.51 9.47
N GLY A 141 0.23 8.35 10.15
CA GLY A 141 0.65 9.69 10.57
C GLY A 141 -0.28 10.81 10.07
N GLY A 142 -0.16 11.99 10.67
CA GLY A 142 -0.83 13.22 10.25
C GLY A 142 -0.06 13.97 9.16
N GLN A 143 -0.77 14.48 8.16
CA GLN A 143 -0.25 15.41 7.17
C GLN A 143 -1.30 16.50 6.92
N ASP A 144 -1.00 17.71 7.38
CA ASP A 144 -1.92 18.84 7.34
C ASP A 144 -3.30 18.46 7.91
N GLU A 145 -4.35 18.51 7.09
CA GLU A 145 -5.73 18.17 7.51
C GLU A 145 -6.03 16.67 7.54
N LEU A 146 -5.16 15.83 6.95
CA LEU A 146 -5.38 14.41 6.82
C LEU A 146 -4.63 13.64 7.90
N VAL A 147 -5.23 12.54 8.34
CA VAL A 147 -4.57 11.54 9.18
C VAL A 147 -4.64 10.22 8.44
N PHE A 148 -3.51 9.52 8.33
CA PHE A 148 -3.44 8.16 7.83
C PHE A 148 -3.36 7.21 9.02
N ASP A 149 -4.22 6.21 9.04
CA ASP A 149 -4.39 5.34 10.20
C ASP A 149 -3.47 4.11 10.18
N GLY A 150 -2.67 3.92 9.13
CA GLY A 150 -1.98 2.65 8.91
C GLY A 150 -3.01 1.55 8.71
N THR A 151 -3.11 0.64 9.67
CA THR A 151 -4.01 -0.53 9.61
C THR A 151 -3.80 -1.34 8.32
N SER A 152 -2.53 -1.65 8.03
CA SER A 152 -2.13 -2.47 6.89
C SER A 152 -2.73 -3.88 6.99
N LEU A 153 -3.15 -4.47 5.87
CA LEU A 153 -3.90 -5.73 5.84
C LEU A 153 -3.21 -6.77 4.95
N ALA A 154 -3.27 -8.04 5.36
CA ALA A 154 -3.00 -9.16 4.47
C ALA A 154 -4.18 -10.14 4.49
N LEU A 155 -4.59 -10.56 3.29
CA LEU A 155 -5.70 -11.46 3.07
C LEU A 155 -5.24 -12.65 2.22
N ASP A 156 -5.75 -13.81 2.55
CA ASP A 156 -5.54 -15.07 1.85
C ASP A 156 -6.80 -15.44 1.07
N GLY A 157 -6.60 -16.00 -0.14
CA GLY A 157 -7.65 -16.49 -1.03
C GLY A 157 -8.58 -17.53 -0.40
N ARG A 158 -8.15 -18.22 0.65
CA ARG A 158 -8.96 -19.27 1.30
C ARG A 158 -9.30 -19.00 2.76
N ASN A 159 -8.45 -18.26 3.47
CA ASN A 159 -8.57 -18.07 4.92
C ASN A 159 -9.11 -16.68 5.32
N GLY A 160 -9.33 -15.77 4.36
CA GLY A 160 -9.78 -14.41 4.66
C GLY A 160 -8.63 -13.57 5.23
N LEU A 161 -8.90 -12.75 6.25
CA LEU A 161 -7.90 -11.89 6.89
C LEU A 161 -6.86 -12.73 7.64
N ILE A 162 -5.58 -12.60 7.27
CA ILE A 162 -4.46 -13.32 7.89
C ILE A 162 -3.51 -12.40 8.67
N ALA A 163 -3.52 -11.09 8.38
CA ALA A 163 -2.79 -10.12 9.17
C ALA A 163 -3.48 -8.75 9.16
N ARG A 164 -3.43 -8.07 10.30
CA ARG A 164 -3.83 -6.67 10.46
C ARG A 164 -2.78 -5.99 11.33
N ALA A 165 -2.11 -4.98 10.80
CA ALA A 165 -1.18 -4.16 11.55
C ALA A 165 -1.95 -3.19 12.48
N PRO A 166 -1.33 -2.73 13.58
CA PRO A 166 -1.94 -1.77 14.48
C PRO A 166 -2.41 -0.49 13.79
N SER A 167 -3.49 0.10 14.31
CA SER A 167 -4.01 1.39 13.86
C SER A 167 -3.32 2.53 14.59
N PHE A 168 -2.97 3.59 13.84
CA PHE A 168 -2.35 4.82 14.34
C PHE A 168 -0.96 4.65 14.95
N GLU A 169 -0.25 3.57 14.62
CA GLU A 169 1.09 3.26 15.12
C GLU A 169 2.03 2.90 13.96
N GLU A 170 3.26 3.43 13.99
CA GLU A 170 4.32 2.97 13.10
C GLU A 170 4.75 1.55 13.47
N ALA A 171 4.75 0.64 12.50
CA ALA A 171 5.07 -0.76 12.75
C ALA A 171 5.75 -1.42 11.55
N LEU A 172 6.68 -2.32 11.86
CA LEU A 172 7.10 -3.38 10.94
C LEU A 172 6.30 -4.63 11.28
N TRP A 173 5.44 -5.07 10.36
CA TRP A 173 4.50 -6.16 10.61
C TRP A 173 4.72 -7.32 9.63
N PRO A 174 5.52 -8.33 10.00
CA PRO A 174 5.87 -9.42 9.09
C PRO A 174 4.68 -10.32 8.76
N VAL A 175 4.56 -10.69 7.48
CA VAL A 175 3.64 -11.72 6.98
C VAL A 175 4.48 -12.82 6.33
N ARG A 176 4.19 -14.07 6.67
CA ARG A 176 4.83 -15.24 6.07
C ARG A 176 3.94 -15.75 4.95
N LEU A 177 4.49 -15.87 3.75
CA LEU A 177 3.82 -16.48 2.61
C LEU A 177 4.50 -17.81 2.26
N GLU A 178 3.70 -18.84 1.99
CA GLU A 178 4.15 -20.17 1.64
C GLU A 178 3.43 -20.65 0.38
N ARG A 179 4.13 -21.43 -0.45
CA ARG A 179 3.55 -22.07 -1.63
C ARG A 179 3.24 -23.53 -1.30
N ASP A 180 1.98 -23.93 -1.50
CA ASP A 180 1.58 -25.32 -1.36
C ASP A 180 2.05 -26.18 -2.55
N PRO A 181 2.06 -27.52 -2.43
CA PRO A 181 2.43 -28.42 -3.52
C PRO A 181 1.51 -28.33 -4.76
N GLY A 182 0.29 -27.78 -4.62
CA GLY A 182 -0.66 -27.53 -5.69
C GLY A 182 -0.45 -26.18 -6.40
N GLY A 183 0.58 -25.41 -6.00
CA GLY A 183 0.93 -24.12 -6.58
C GLY A 183 0.22 -22.91 -5.97
N GLY A 184 -0.69 -23.11 -5.00
CA GLY A 184 -1.36 -22.02 -4.29
C GLY A 184 -0.42 -21.27 -3.33
N VAL A 185 -0.60 -19.96 -3.20
CA VAL A 185 0.13 -19.13 -2.23
C VAL A 185 -0.80 -18.79 -1.07
N TRP A 186 -0.30 -18.95 0.15
CA TRP A 186 -1.05 -18.79 1.39
C TRP A 186 -0.23 -18.03 2.39
N GLY A 187 -0.88 -17.43 3.38
CA GLY A 187 -0.16 -16.65 4.36
C GLY A 187 -0.58 -16.86 5.80
N SER A 188 0.35 -16.50 6.68
CA SER A 188 0.11 -16.39 8.12
C SER A 188 0.74 -15.09 8.63
N GLY A 189 0.11 -14.52 9.65
CA GLY A 189 0.56 -13.30 10.30
C GLY A 189 -0.20 -13.09 11.59
N ALA A 190 0.01 -11.92 12.18
CA ALA A 190 -0.70 -11.50 13.39
C ALA A 190 -1.81 -10.50 13.02
N VAL A 191 -2.92 -10.58 13.74
CA VAL A 191 -4.03 -9.64 13.64
C VAL A 191 -4.04 -8.83 14.93
N SER A 192 -3.75 -7.53 14.84
CA SER A 192 -3.84 -6.63 15.99
C SER A 192 -5.28 -6.51 16.48
N GLU A 193 -5.43 -6.18 17.76
CA GLU A 193 -6.74 -5.83 18.30
C GLU A 193 -7.31 -4.60 17.58
N GLY A 194 -8.62 -4.60 17.37
CA GLY A 194 -9.32 -3.46 16.79
C GLY A 194 -9.50 -2.34 17.80
N VAL A 195 -9.58 -1.10 17.31
CA VAL A 195 -9.90 0.07 18.12
C VAL A 195 -11.41 0.35 18.08
N LEU A 196 -11.97 0.79 19.21
CA LEU A 196 -13.38 1.21 19.25
C LEU A 196 -13.59 2.46 18.39
N ALA A 197 -14.81 2.67 17.88
CA ALA A 197 -15.11 3.81 17.02
C ALA A 197 -14.70 5.16 17.67
N THR A 198 -15.10 5.40 18.92
CA THR A 198 -14.74 6.62 19.66
C THR A 198 -13.23 6.72 19.90
N GLU A 199 -12.57 5.59 20.17
CA GLU A 199 -11.11 5.55 20.36
C GLU A 199 -10.38 5.88 19.06
N SER A 200 -10.84 5.40 17.91
CA SER A 200 -10.22 5.69 16.62
C SER A 200 -10.28 7.18 16.27
N VAL A 201 -11.38 7.86 16.58
CA VAL A 201 -11.51 9.32 16.42
C VAL A 201 -10.53 10.04 17.35
N TYR A 202 -10.45 9.63 18.62
CA TYR A 202 -9.51 10.23 19.57
C TYR A 202 -8.06 10.05 19.12
N ARG A 203 -7.66 8.83 18.73
CA ARG A 203 -6.32 8.52 18.22
C ARG A 203 -5.98 9.33 16.97
N ALA A 204 -6.92 9.48 16.04
CA ALA A 204 -6.73 10.30 14.85
C ALA A 204 -6.47 11.77 15.22
N LEU A 205 -7.25 12.35 16.12
CA LEU A 205 -7.08 13.73 16.58
C LEU A 205 -5.74 13.94 17.29
N THR A 206 -5.35 13.01 18.17
CA THR A 206 -4.07 13.12 18.88
C THR A 206 -2.87 12.94 17.96
N LEU A 207 -2.93 11.98 17.02
CA LEU A 207 -1.85 11.74 16.06
C LEU A 207 -1.70 12.93 15.10
N GLY A 208 -2.82 13.45 14.58
CA GLY A 208 -2.81 14.62 13.70
C GLY A 208 -2.20 15.84 14.36
N LEU A 209 -2.60 16.14 15.61
CA LEU A 209 -2.05 17.27 16.36
C LEU A 209 -0.56 17.09 16.65
N ALA A 210 -0.16 15.92 17.16
CA ALA A 210 1.24 15.62 17.48
C ALA A 210 2.13 15.77 16.25
N ASP A 211 1.76 15.12 15.14
CA ASP A 211 2.52 15.18 13.90
C ASP A 211 2.59 16.59 13.33
N TYR A 212 1.53 17.38 13.43
CA TYR A 212 1.57 18.77 12.98
C TYR A 212 2.58 19.61 13.78
N VAL A 213 2.59 19.46 15.11
CA VAL A 213 3.53 20.15 16.01
C VAL A 213 4.96 19.71 15.72
N ASP A 214 5.21 18.40 15.69
CA ASP A 214 6.55 17.82 15.59
C ASP A 214 7.16 18.03 14.20
N LYS A 215 6.41 17.79 13.13
CA LYS A 215 6.91 17.95 11.75
C LYS A 215 7.21 19.41 11.41
N ASN A 216 6.48 20.36 11.99
CA ASN A 216 6.73 21.80 11.83
C ASN A 216 7.67 22.38 12.91
N ARG A 217 8.13 21.56 13.88
CA ARG A 217 9.07 21.91 14.94
C ARG A 217 8.59 23.05 15.85
N PHE A 218 7.29 23.10 16.12
CA PHE A 218 6.76 24.00 17.13
C PHE A 218 7.18 23.55 18.54
N PRO A 219 7.47 24.47 19.48
CA PRO A 219 7.87 24.11 20.84
C PRO A 219 6.71 23.64 21.73
N GLY A 220 5.45 23.80 21.30
CA GLY A 220 4.26 23.44 22.06
C GLY A 220 2.97 24.06 21.49
N VAL A 221 1.86 23.90 22.22
CA VAL A 221 0.51 24.42 21.90
C VAL A 221 -0.01 25.31 23.04
N LEU A 222 -0.92 26.24 22.75
CA LEU A 222 -1.51 27.20 23.71
C LEU A 222 -2.98 26.85 24.02
#